data_AF-A0A7J3TED7-F1
#
_entry.id   AF-A0A7J3TED7-F1
#
_cell.length_a   1.000
_cell.length_b   1.000
_cell.length_c   1.000
_cell.angle_alpha   90.00
_cell.angle_beta   90.00
_cell.angle_gamma   90.00
#
_symmetry.space_group_name_H-M   'P 1'
#
loop_
_entity.id
_entity.type
_entity.pdbx_description
1 polymer ?
#
loop_
_entity_poly.entity_id
_entity_poly.type
_entity_poly.pdbx_seq_one_letter_code
_entity_poly.pdbx_strand_id
1 'polypeptide(L)'
;MVEPGYPTKFPPLGLMKISTYHKELGDTVKFVKGYHSEVAFDFWDRIYISTLFTYHWKITIDDILSYKHLLHGDISRMFIGGILASLMPDELWRATGIKPITGVLDKPGVLMDDNNYIIEDMIPDYELFDGTNIKYMLLDSYFGYSTRGCIHKCDFCGVPILEPTFVEYKGLKPYIKKIDEKYGVKQHLVLFDNNILASKYFKQIIKDIIDLGFHKGAKLNDRLRHVDFNQGTDARLMKEWHFKLLSKIAINPLRIAFDHVSLEKIYVDKIRLAAKYGIRSLSNYILYNFRDTPEDLWKRLKINIDLNREYGLKIYSFPMKYIPITAKDRSFIDEPRWNWYFIRSIQRILNVTKGIVMPGEEFFYRAFGETLEEFMQILYMPEQILMKRGRIPGNEERIWFKKFNKLTRNEKNELITILCENRTRNNLKKAIAQIKNKKLKNILEMYIPKPEEYAISSLFT
;
A
#
# COMPACT_ATOMS: atom_id res chain seq x y z
N MET A 1 -0.39 13.36 -20.23
CA MET A 1 -0.37 12.25 -19.24
C MET A 1 -0.96 12.75 -17.93
N VAL A 2 -1.98 12.10 -17.41
CA VAL A 2 -2.72 12.52 -16.20
C VAL A 2 -2.64 11.40 -15.16
N GLU A 3 -2.04 11.70 -14.01
CA GLU A 3 -2.31 10.96 -12.78
C GLU A 3 -3.43 11.70 -12.04
N PRO A 4 -4.58 11.08 -11.71
CA PRO A 4 -5.54 11.73 -10.83
C PRO A 4 -4.91 12.17 -9.51
N GLY A 5 -5.55 13.07 -8.76
CA GLY A 5 -5.00 13.72 -7.56
C GLY A 5 -4.75 12.81 -6.33
N TYR A 6 -4.33 11.57 -6.53
CA TYR A 6 -4.07 10.58 -5.50
C TYR A 6 -2.92 11.02 -4.57
N PRO A 7 -3.03 10.74 -3.25
CA PRO A 7 -1.95 10.98 -2.30
C PRO A 7 -0.84 9.91 -2.38
N THR A 8 -0.48 9.47 -3.59
CA THR A 8 0.62 8.53 -3.84
C THR A 8 1.95 9.26 -4.00
N LYS A 9 3.01 8.62 -3.48
CA LYS A 9 4.40 9.06 -3.62
C LYS A 9 5.21 8.18 -4.57
N PHE A 10 4.62 7.11 -5.09
CA PHE A 10 5.24 6.28 -6.13
C PHE A 10 4.87 6.84 -7.51
N PRO A 11 5.83 6.92 -8.44
CA PRO A 11 5.56 7.42 -9.77
C PRO A 11 4.68 6.44 -10.56
N PRO A 12 3.77 6.92 -11.43
CA PRO A 12 2.89 6.09 -12.23
C PRO A 12 3.66 5.39 -13.36
N LEU A 13 4.23 4.21 -13.09
CA LEU A 13 5.10 3.48 -14.01
C LEU A 13 4.46 3.24 -15.39
N GLY A 14 3.15 3.01 -15.45
CA GLY A 14 2.42 2.89 -16.71
C GLY A 14 2.50 4.15 -17.57
N LEU A 15 2.31 5.34 -16.97
CA LEU A 15 2.44 6.62 -17.68
C LEU A 15 3.90 6.91 -18.07
N MET A 16 4.88 6.49 -17.27
CA MET A 16 6.30 6.63 -17.62
C MET A 16 6.64 5.82 -18.89
N LYS A 17 6.10 4.60 -19.03
CA LYS A 17 6.31 3.78 -20.23
C LYS A 17 5.55 4.32 -21.44
N ILE A 18 4.31 4.78 -21.25
CA ILE A 18 3.53 5.45 -22.32
C ILE A 18 4.22 6.75 -22.76
N SER A 19 4.85 7.50 -21.85
CA SER A 19 5.65 8.67 -22.22
C SER A 19 6.85 8.29 -23.10
N THR A 20 7.57 7.22 -22.73
CA THR A 20 8.66 6.70 -23.57
C THR A 20 8.14 6.35 -24.95
N TYR A 21 7.04 5.61 -25.04
CA TYR A 21 6.38 5.27 -26.31
C TYR A 21 6.15 6.49 -27.20
N HIS A 22 5.53 7.54 -26.66
CA HIS A 22 5.25 8.78 -27.41
C HIS A 22 6.53 9.53 -27.81
N LYS A 23 7.53 9.62 -26.92
CA LYS A 23 8.81 10.25 -27.24
C LYS A 23 9.56 9.52 -28.36
N GLU A 24 9.48 8.19 -28.43
CA GLU A 24 10.07 7.40 -29.54
C GLU A 24 9.33 7.61 -30.87
N LEU A 25 8.07 8.05 -30.84
CA LEU A 25 7.32 8.47 -32.03
C LEU A 25 7.57 9.93 -32.44
N GLY A 26 8.31 10.69 -31.62
CA GLY A 26 8.56 12.13 -31.83
C GLY A 26 7.48 13.04 -31.23
N ASP A 27 6.55 12.51 -30.45
CA ASP A 27 5.48 13.29 -29.83
C ASP A 27 5.98 14.10 -28.63
N THR A 28 5.32 15.24 -28.38
CA THR A 28 5.54 16.03 -27.17
C THR A 28 4.66 15.53 -26.03
N VAL A 29 5.24 15.34 -24.85
CA VAL A 29 4.53 14.82 -23.67
C VAL A 29 4.51 15.84 -22.55
N LYS A 30 3.32 16.11 -21.99
CA LYS A 30 3.12 16.89 -20.75
C LYS A 30 2.51 16.00 -19.67
N PHE A 31 3.00 16.12 -18.43
CA PHE A 31 2.47 15.45 -17.27
C PHE A 31 1.71 16.40 -16.35
N VAL A 32 0.60 15.94 -15.77
CA VAL A 32 -0.17 16.66 -14.74
C VAL A 32 -0.67 15.68 -13.68
N LYS A 33 -0.85 16.17 -12.45
CA LYS A 33 -1.37 15.39 -11.32
C LYS A 33 -2.59 16.06 -10.68
N GLY A 34 -3.74 15.42 -10.77
CA GLY A 34 -5.05 16.04 -10.50
C GLY A 34 -5.43 17.00 -11.62
N TYR A 35 -6.51 17.75 -11.41
CA TYR A 35 -6.95 18.76 -12.37
C TYR A 35 -6.09 20.04 -12.34
N HIS A 36 -5.73 20.51 -13.53
CA HIS A 36 -4.87 21.67 -13.77
C HIS A 36 -5.49 22.53 -14.88
N SER A 37 -5.93 23.75 -14.58
CA SER A 37 -6.66 24.58 -15.56
C SER A 37 -5.76 25.10 -16.69
N GLU A 38 -4.45 25.17 -16.47
CA GLU A 38 -3.47 25.62 -17.47
C GLU A 38 -3.41 24.72 -18.71
N VAL A 39 -3.78 23.44 -18.59
CA VAL A 39 -3.81 22.54 -19.76
C VAL A 39 -4.99 22.80 -20.68
N ALA A 40 -5.97 23.60 -20.25
CA ALA A 40 -7.12 23.96 -21.08
C ALA A 40 -6.77 25.00 -22.16
N PHE A 41 -5.59 25.62 -22.10
CA PHE A 41 -5.11 26.58 -23.11
C PHE A 41 -4.36 25.91 -24.27
N ASP A 42 -4.13 24.59 -24.18
CA ASP A 42 -3.43 23.81 -25.19
C ASP A 42 -4.44 22.87 -25.91
N PHE A 43 -4.15 22.51 -27.16
CA PHE A 43 -4.85 21.43 -27.85
C PHE A 43 -4.13 20.10 -27.61
N TRP A 44 -4.88 19.05 -27.28
CA TRP A 44 -4.32 17.73 -26.98
C TRP A 44 -4.77 16.69 -28.01
N ASP A 45 -3.81 16.07 -28.70
CA ASP A 45 -4.07 14.96 -29.61
C ASP A 45 -4.55 13.73 -28.86
N ARG A 46 -3.99 13.45 -27.68
CA ARG A 46 -4.39 12.33 -26.82
C ARG A 46 -4.25 12.68 -25.34
N ILE A 47 -5.18 12.15 -24.53
CA ILE A 47 -5.13 12.24 -23.07
C ILE A 47 -5.12 10.83 -22.48
N TYR A 48 -4.05 10.52 -21.75
CA TYR A 48 -3.90 9.25 -21.02
C TYR A 48 -4.12 9.48 -19.53
N ILE A 49 -5.03 8.72 -18.92
CA ILE A 49 -5.35 8.79 -17.49
C ILE A 49 -5.06 7.44 -16.83
N SER A 50 -4.15 7.43 -15.86
CA SER A 50 -3.83 6.23 -15.09
C SER A 50 -4.69 6.14 -13.84
N THR A 51 -5.35 5.01 -13.65
CA THR A 51 -6.18 4.74 -12.48
C THR A 51 -5.43 3.87 -11.46
N LEU A 52 -5.64 4.14 -10.17
CA LEU A 52 -5.03 3.40 -9.06
C LEU A 52 -6.09 2.52 -8.37
N PHE A 53 -6.22 2.58 -7.05
CA PHE A 53 -7.16 1.73 -6.29
C PHE A 53 -8.63 2.10 -6.55
N THR A 54 -9.50 1.10 -6.53
CA THR A 54 -10.95 1.24 -6.75
C THR A 54 -11.63 2.15 -5.73
N TYR A 55 -11.14 2.18 -4.49
CA TYR A 55 -11.63 3.09 -3.45
C TYR A 55 -11.28 4.57 -3.67
N HIS A 56 -10.51 4.89 -4.71
CA HIS A 56 -10.33 6.26 -5.20
C HIS A 56 -11.33 6.61 -6.32
N TRP A 57 -12.45 5.90 -6.38
CA TRP A 57 -13.49 6.06 -7.39
C TRP A 57 -13.83 7.53 -7.66
N LYS A 58 -14.23 8.26 -6.62
CA LYS A 58 -14.70 9.64 -6.76
C LYS A 58 -13.68 10.56 -7.44
N ILE A 59 -12.48 10.67 -6.87
CA ILE A 59 -11.42 11.54 -7.43
C ILE A 59 -11.02 11.11 -8.84
N THR A 60 -11.04 9.81 -9.13
CA THR A 60 -10.74 9.29 -10.47
C THR A 60 -11.79 9.73 -11.48
N ILE A 61 -13.08 9.56 -11.17
CA ILE A 61 -14.19 9.95 -12.06
C ILE A 61 -14.22 11.46 -12.25
N ASP A 62 -14.07 12.22 -11.16
CA ASP A 62 -14.07 13.69 -11.21
C ASP A 62 -12.97 14.18 -12.17
N ASP A 63 -11.72 13.71 -12.01
CA ASP A 63 -10.61 14.11 -12.89
C ASP A 63 -10.84 13.67 -14.35
N ILE A 64 -11.30 12.42 -14.60
CA ILE A 64 -11.61 11.95 -15.96
C ILE A 64 -12.62 12.87 -16.65
N LEU A 65 -13.71 13.19 -15.97
CA LEU A 65 -14.76 14.05 -16.53
C LEU A 65 -14.24 15.47 -16.79
N SER A 66 -13.41 16.03 -15.90
CA SER A 66 -12.80 17.34 -16.11
C SER A 66 -11.92 17.38 -17.37
N TYR A 67 -11.10 16.35 -17.61
CA TYR A 67 -10.27 16.27 -18.81
C TYR A 67 -11.06 15.94 -20.07
N LYS A 68 -12.21 15.25 -19.96
CA LYS A 68 -13.05 14.87 -21.10
C LYS A 68 -13.54 16.10 -21.87
N HIS A 69 -13.81 17.21 -21.18
CA HIS A 69 -14.24 18.45 -21.80
C HIS A 69 -13.19 19.07 -22.74
N LEU A 70 -11.90 18.79 -22.53
CA LEU A 70 -10.80 19.32 -23.37
C LEU A 70 -10.74 18.66 -24.75
N LEU A 71 -11.48 17.58 -24.97
CA LEU A 71 -11.45 16.83 -26.23
C LEU A 71 -12.49 17.30 -27.26
N HIS A 72 -13.24 18.36 -26.97
CA HIS A 72 -14.21 18.97 -27.89
C HIS A 72 -15.18 17.96 -28.54
N GLY A 73 -15.59 16.93 -27.78
CA GLY A 73 -16.52 15.89 -28.22
C GLY A 73 -15.88 14.62 -28.81
N ASP A 74 -14.60 14.67 -29.20
CA ASP A 74 -13.89 13.48 -29.70
C ASP A 74 -13.23 12.69 -28.58
N ILE A 75 -14.04 11.87 -27.91
CA ILE A 75 -13.62 11.05 -26.77
C ILE A 75 -12.75 9.86 -27.16
N SER A 76 -12.60 9.55 -28.46
CA SER A 76 -11.72 8.47 -28.94
C SER A 76 -10.25 8.72 -28.63
N ARG A 77 -9.90 9.99 -28.37
CA ARG A 77 -8.58 10.48 -28.00
C ARG A 77 -8.27 10.35 -26.50
N MET A 78 -9.22 9.87 -25.68
CA MET A 78 -9.00 9.61 -24.27
C MET A 78 -8.76 8.13 -23.99
N PHE A 79 -7.67 7.83 -23.30
CA PHE A 79 -7.28 6.48 -22.92
C PHE A 79 -7.22 6.39 -21.40
N ILE A 80 -8.03 5.49 -20.82
CA ILE A 80 -8.07 5.27 -19.37
C ILE A 80 -7.60 3.85 -19.10
N GLY A 81 -6.58 3.70 -18.26
CA GLY A 81 -5.99 2.40 -17.93
C GLY A 81 -5.60 2.32 -16.46
N GLY A 82 -5.01 1.19 -16.04
CA GLY A 82 -4.54 0.99 -14.67
C GLY A 82 -5.44 0.08 -13.82
N ILE A 83 -5.27 0.16 -12.50
CA ILE A 83 -5.79 -0.87 -11.58
C ILE A 83 -7.32 -0.84 -11.51
N LEU A 84 -7.94 0.29 -11.19
CA LEU A 84 -9.39 0.46 -11.13
C LEU A 84 -10.02 0.17 -12.50
N ALA A 85 -9.42 0.68 -13.58
CA ALA A 85 -9.88 0.47 -14.94
C ALA A 85 -9.93 -1.03 -15.31
N SER A 86 -8.98 -1.83 -14.82
CA SER A 86 -8.94 -3.27 -15.04
C SER A 86 -9.90 -4.05 -14.14
N LEU A 87 -10.13 -3.59 -12.92
CA LEU A 87 -10.97 -4.28 -11.93
C LEU A 87 -12.47 -3.97 -12.08
N MET A 88 -12.83 -2.78 -12.57
CA MET A 88 -14.21 -2.31 -12.68
C MET A 88 -14.48 -1.65 -14.04
N PRO A 89 -14.20 -2.33 -15.16
CA PRO A 89 -14.25 -1.72 -16.49
C PRO A 89 -15.67 -1.25 -16.87
N ASP A 90 -16.69 -2.04 -16.55
CA ASP A 90 -18.08 -1.75 -16.92
C ASP A 90 -18.65 -0.59 -16.11
N GLU A 91 -18.35 -0.52 -14.81
CA GLU A 91 -18.72 0.63 -13.98
C GLU A 91 -18.04 1.90 -14.48
N LEU A 92 -16.75 1.81 -14.83
CA LEU A 92 -15.97 2.97 -15.25
C LEU A 92 -16.49 3.49 -16.60
N TRP A 93 -16.78 2.59 -17.54
CA TRP A 93 -17.43 2.94 -18.80
C TRP A 93 -18.80 3.59 -18.57
N ARG A 94 -19.66 3.01 -17.71
CA ARG A 94 -20.97 3.60 -17.40
C ARG A 94 -20.86 5.01 -16.80
N ALA A 95 -19.84 5.26 -15.97
CA ALA A 95 -19.67 6.56 -15.31
C ALA A 95 -19.06 7.64 -16.22
N THR A 96 -18.26 7.25 -17.22
CA THR A 96 -17.45 8.20 -18.01
C THR A 96 -17.83 8.24 -19.49
N GLY A 97 -18.50 7.19 -19.99
CA GLY A 97 -18.75 6.94 -21.41
C GLY A 97 -17.52 6.45 -22.17
N ILE A 98 -16.37 6.24 -21.51
CA ILE A 98 -15.09 5.89 -22.14
C ILE A 98 -14.77 4.44 -21.81
N LYS A 99 -14.52 3.62 -22.83
CA LYS A 99 -14.16 2.21 -22.64
C LYS A 99 -12.72 2.13 -22.13
N PRO A 100 -12.46 1.57 -20.94
CA PRO A 100 -11.11 1.48 -20.41
C PRO A 100 -10.26 0.42 -21.12
N ILE A 101 -8.95 0.64 -21.12
CA ILE A 101 -7.96 -0.39 -21.40
C ILE A 101 -7.73 -1.20 -20.13
N THR A 102 -7.84 -2.51 -20.23
CA THR A 102 -7.69 -3.45 -19.11
C THR A 102 -6.41 -4.28 -19.23
N GLY A 103 -5.86 -4.66 -18.09
CA GLY A 103 -4.68 -5.52 -18.02
C GLY A 103 -3.38 -4.80 -18.36
N VAL A 104 -2.41 -5.56 -18.86
CA VAL A 104 -1.05 -5.08 -19.20
C VAL A 104 -1.00 -4.67 -20.66
N LEU A 105 -0.22 -3.63 -20.98
CA LEU A 105 0.01 -3.16 -22.35
C LEU A 105 1.08 -4.02 -23.06
N ASP A 106 0.84 -5.33 -23.14
CA ASP A 106 1.81 -6.37 -23.55
C ASP A 106 1.70 -6.81 -25.01
N LYS A 107 0.93 -6.07 -25.82
CA LYS A 107 0.73 -6.34 -27.25
C LYS A 107 0.96 -5.07 -28.10
N PRO A 108 1.38 -5.22 -29.36
CA PRO A 108 1.37 -4.13 -30.33
C PRO A 108 -0.03 -3.56 -30.57
N GLY A 109 -0.11 -2.30 -31.01
CA GLY A 109 -1.36 -1.66 -31.43
C GLY A 109 -2.39 -1.39 -30.32
N VAL A 110 -2.06 -1.61 -29.04
CA VAL A 110 -2.99 -1.39 -27.91
C VAL A 110 -3.45 0.08 -27.81
N LEU A 111 -2.62 1.02 -28.26
CA LEU A 111 -2.96 2.45 -28.34
C LEU A 111 -3.43 2.89 -29.74
N MET A 112 -3.85 1.95 -30.58
CA MET A 112 -4.43 2.19 -31.92
C MET A 112 -3.48 2.82 -32.96
N ASP A 113 -2.17 2.77 -32.72
CA ASP A 113 -1.17 3.14 -33.72
C ASP A 113 -0.69 1.93 -34.51
N ASP A 114 -0.35 2.14 -35.78
CA ASP A 114 0.20 1.11 -36.67
C ASP A 114 1.72 0.99 -36.48
N ASN A 115 2.12 0.35 -35.39
CA ASN A 115 3.52 0.02 -35.10
C ASN A 115 3.65 -1.26 -34.26
N ASN A 116 4.88 -1.76 -34.17
CA ASN A 116 5.21 -3.01 -33.47
C ASN A 116 5.69 -2.80 -32.02
N TYR A 117 5.51 -1.62 -31.43
CA TYR A 117 5.98 -1.36 -30.07
C TYR A 117 5.14 -2.11 -29.04
N ILE A 118 5.82 -2.72 -28.07
CA ILE A 118 5.22 -3.31 -26.87
C ILE A 118 5.55 -2.39 -25.69
N ILE A 119 4.57 -1.59 -25.27
CA ILE A 119 4.76 -0.55 -24.25
C ILE A 119 5.24 -1.14 -22.92
N GLU A 120 4.73 -2.32 -22.55
CA GLU A 120 5.16 -3.01 -21.34
C GLU A 120 6.67 -3.34 -21.34
N ASP A 121 7.32 -3.51 -22.48
CA ASP A 121 8.76 -3.82 -22.55
C ASP A 121 9.64 -2.56 -22.64
N MET A 122 9.03 -1.38 -22.70
CA MET A 122 9.75 -0.11 -22.71
C MET A 122 10.30 0.25 -21.33
N ILE A 123 11.43 0.96 -21.34
CA ILE A 123 12.00 1.59 -20.14
C ILE A 123 11.09 2.75 -19.70
N PRO A 124 11.08 3.12 -18.41
CA PRO A 124 10.26 4.21 -17.93
C PRO A 124 10.94 5.55 -18.21
N ASP A 125 10.13 6.55 -18.56
CA ASP A 125 10.60 7.92 -18.75
C ASP A 125 10.86 8.61 -17.41
N TYR A 126 12.12 8.65 -16.98
CA TYR A 126 12.52 9.29 -15.71
C TYR A 126 12.42 10.81 -15.73
N GLU A 127 12.34 11.42 -16.91
CA GLU A 127 12.24 12.87 -17.12
C GLU A 127 10.79 13.34 -17.29
N LEU A 128 9.80 12.42 -17.20
CA LEU A 128 8.37 12.75 -17.37
C LEU A 128 7.89 13.86 -16.42
N PHE A 129 8.54 13.99 -15.26
CA PHE A 129 8.15 14.91 -14.20
C PHE A 129 8.99 16.19 -14.18
N ASP A 130 9.93 16.35 -15.10
CA ASP A 130 10.80 17.52 -15.16
C ASP A 130 9.97 18.78 -15.39
N GLY A 131 10.34 19.87 -14.70
CA GLY A 131 9.56 21.11 -14.71
C GLY A 131 8.28 21.10 -13.87
N THR A 132 7.93 19.98 -13.22
CA THR A 132 6.82 19.93 -12.25
C THR A 132 7.30 20.11 -10.81
N ASN A 133 6.41 20.57 -9.93
CA ASN A 133 6.69 20.64 -8.49
C ASN A 133 6.49 19.29 -7.76
N ILE A 134 6.23 18.22 -8.49
CA ILE A 134 5.83 16.92 -7.95
C ILE A 134 7.09 16.14 -7.56
N LYS A 135 7.12 15.69 -6.29
CA LYS A 135 8.25 14.92 -5.76
C LYS A 135 7.84 13.47 -5.52
N TYR A 136 8.11 12.62 -6.49
CA TYR A 136 8.01 11.17 -6.32
C TYR A 136 9.22 10.63 -5.55
N MET A 137 9.00 9.58 -4.79
CA MET A 137 10.06 8.84 -4.10
C MET A 137 10.69 7.81 -5.04
N LEU A 138 11.93 7.41 -4.72
CA LEU A 138 12.66 6.32 -5.39
C LEU A 138 13.02 6.58 -6.87
N LEU A 139 12.93 7.81 -7.39
CA LEU A 139 13.36 8.12 -8.76
C LEU A 139 14.85 7.88 -9.02
N ASP A 140 15.66 7.74 -7.96
CA ASP A 140 17.05 7.29 -8.00
C ASP A 140 17.20 5.76 -8.08
N SER A 141 16.12 5.03 -8.37
CA SER A 141 16.08 3.58 -8.49
C SER A 141 15.76 3.13 -9.91
N TYR A 142 16.33 2.01 -10.35
CA TYR A 142 15.78 1.27 -11.48
C TYR A 142 14.42 0.70 -11.08
N PHE A 143 13.38 1.05 -11.81
CA PHE A 143 12.05 0.47 -11.68
C PHE A 143 11.84 -0.58 -12.75
N GLY A 144 11.37 -1.76 -12.36
CA GLY A 144 11.08 -2.79 -13.35
C GLY A 144 10.46 -4.03 -12.76
N TYR A 145 10.47 -5.07 -13.58
CA TYR A 145 9.95 -6.39 -13.26
C TYR A 145 10.94 -7.43 -13.77
N SER A 146 11.28 -8.42 -12.95
CA SER A 146 11.93 -9.63 -13.45
C SER A 146 10.91 -10.69 -13.86
N THR A 147 9.72 -10.68 -13.26
CA THR A 147 8.58 -11.58 -13.47
C THR A 147 7.27 -10.78 -13.46
N ARG A 148 6.20 -11.31 -14.06
CA ARG A 148 4.85 -10.71 -14.07
C ARG A 148 3.79 -11.74 -13.71
N GLY A 149 2.67 -11.29 -13.15
CA GLY A 149 1.60 -12.16 -12.64
C GLY A 149 1.98 -12.93 -11.37
N CYS A 150 1.05 -13.72 -10.87
CA CYS A 150 1.25 -14.58 -9.69
C CYS A 150 0.56 -15.92 -9.91
N ILE A 151 1.17 -17.01 -9.44
CA ILE A 151 0.60 -18.37 -9.53
C ILE A 151 -0.57 -18.60 -8.56
N HIS A 152 -0.78 -17.69 -7.60
CA HIS A 152 -1.85 -17.77 -6.62
C HIS A 152 -3.07 -16.96 -7.04
N LYS A 153 -4.25 -17.41 -6.61
CA LYS A 153 -5.54 -16.73 -6.82
C LYS A 153 -6.15 -16.30 -5.50
N CYS A 154 -5.40 -15.52 -4.71
CA CYS A 154 -5.85 -15.06 -3.41
C CYS A 154 -7.11 -14.18 -3.55
N ASP A 155 -8.16 -14.47 -2.77
CA ASP A 155 -9.45 -13.78 -2.80
C ASP A 155 -9.37 -12.25 -2.66
N PHE A 156 -8.36 -11.75 -1.93
CA PHE A 156 -8.17 -10.32 -1.68
C PHE A 156 -7.37 -9.60 -2.77
N CYS A 157 -6.80 -10.33 -3.73
CA CYS A 157 -5.78 -9.81 -4.64
C CYS A 157 -6.35 -9.52 -6.03
N GLY A 158 -6.00 -8.37 -6.60
CA GLY A 158 -6.36 -8.03 -7.98
C GLY A 158 -5.49 -8.72 -9.04
N VAL A 159 -4.27 -9.15 -8.70
CA VAL A 159 -3.27 -9.65 -9.67
C VAL A 159 -3.82 -10.71 -10.64
N PRO A 160 -4.60 -11.73 -10.22
CA PRO A 160 -5.13 -12.73 -11.16
C PRO A 160 -6.05 -12.17 -12.26
N ILE A 161 -6.62 -10.97 -12.04
CA ILE A 161 -7.46 -10.27 -13.02
C ILE A 161 -6.59 -9.40 -13.93
N LEU A 162 -5.66 -8.63 -13.35
CA LEU A 162 -4.81 -7.69 -14.12
C LEU A 162 -3.73 -8.42 -14.93
N GLU A 163 -3.17 -9.48 -14.35
CA GLU A 163 -2.00 -10.21 -14.85
C GLU A 163 -2.26 -11.72 -14.73
N PRO A 164 -3.22 -12.27 -15.52
CA PRO A 164 -3.70 -13.64 -15.35
C PRO A 164 -2.66 -14.71 -15.71
N THR A 165 -1.64 -14.34 -16.48
CA THR A 165 -0.58 -15.25 -16.93
C THR A 165 0.72 -14.94 -16.19
N PHE A 166 1.31 -15.96 -15.56
CA PHE A 166 2.61 -15.83 -14.93
C PHE A 166 3.73 -15.84 -15.97
N VAL A 167 4.52 -14.77 -15.99
CA VAL A 167 5.72 -14.64 -16.84
C VAL A 167 6.94 -14.92 -15.97
N GLU A 168 7.60 -16.03 -16.30
CA GLU A 168 8.69 -16.63 -15.53
C GLU A 168 9.97 -15.77 -15.48
N TYR A 169 10.30 -15.06 -16.56
CA TYR A 169 11.44 -14.14 -16.60
C TYR A 169 11.38 -13.17 -17.78
N LYS A 170 11.61 -11.86 -17.54
CA LYS A 170 11.60 -10.80 -18.57
C LYS A 170 12.98 -10.26 -18.99
N GLY A 171 14.07 -10.71 -18.36
CA GLY A 171 15.42 -10.25 -18.69
C GLY A 171 15.77 -8.89 -18.09
N LEU A 172 16.59 -8.85 -17.03
CA LEU A 172 16.95 -7.59 -16.36
C LEU A 172 18.09 -6.82 -17.05
N LYS A 173 19.07 -7.53 -17.60
CA LYS A 173 20.31 -6.90 -18.11
C LYS A 173 20.09 -5.95 -19.28
N PRO A 174 19.40 -6.36 -20.38
CA PRO A 174 19.16 -5.45 -21.50
C PRO A 174 18.29 -4.26 -21.09
N TYR A 175 17.34 -4.50 -20.18
CA TYR A 175 16.45 -3.47 -19.66
C TYR A 175 17.20 -2.38 -18.88
N ILE A 176 18.06 -2.78 -17.94
CA ILE A 176 18.87 -1.82 -17.16
C ILE A 176 19.88 -1.11 -18.05
N LYS A 177 20.52 -1.80 -18.99
CA LYS A 177 21.47 -1.17 -19.93
C LYS A 177 20.83 -0.01 -20.70
N LYS A 178 19.59 -0.19 -21.20
CA LYS A 178 18.84 0.88 -21.87
C LYS A 178 18.57 2.08 -20.95
N ILE A 179 18.28 1.83 -19.67
CA ILE A 179 18.10 2.91 -18.67
C ILE A 179 19.42 3.64 -18.45
N ASP A 180 20.54 2.92 -18.32
CA ASP A 180 21.86 3.52 -18.15
C ASP A 180 22.24 4.42 -19.34
N GLU A 181 22.01 3.93 -20.56
CA GLU A 181 22.32 4.65 -21.80
C GLU A 181 21.51 5.96 -21.93
N LYS A 182 20.24 5.96 -21.51
CA LYS A 182 19.34 7.12 -21.68
C LYS A 182 19.33 8.08 -20.48
N TYR A 183 19.34 7.55 -19.26
CA TYR A 183 19.09 8.31 -18.03
C TYR A 183 20.22 8.22 -16.99
N GLY A 184 21.31 7.52 -17.32
CA GLY A 184 22.43 7.28 -16.44
C GLY A 184 22.14 6.27 -15.32
N VAL A 185 23.22 5.89 -14.62
CA VAL A 185 23.21 4.87 -13.57
C VAL A 185 22.33 5.29 -12.39
N LYS A 186 21.50 4.37 -11.90
CA LYS A 186 20.64 4.55 -10.73
C LYS A 186 21.22 3.88 -9.48
N GLN A 187 20.91 4.44 -8.32
CA GLN A 187 21.43 4.02 -7.01
C GLN A 187 20.90 2.65 -6.59
N HIS A 188 19.59 2.47 -6.68
CA HIS A 188 18.88 1.30 -6.13
C HIS A 188 18.16 0.50 -7.23
N LEU A 189 17.74 -0.71 -6.92
CA LEU A 189 16.93 -1.58 -7.80
C LEU A 189 15.62 -1.92 -7.08
N VAL A 190 14.49 -1.52 -7.65
CA VAL A 190 13.16 -1.78 -7.12
C VAL A 190 12.37 -2.59 -8.15
N LEU A 191 12.09 -3.83 -7.78
CA LEU A 191 11.36 -4.78 -8.61
C LEU A 191 9.93 -4.94 -8.09
N PHE A 192 8.96 -4.76 -8.98
CA PHE A 192 7.51 -4.82 -8.67
C PHE A 192 6.88 -6.19 -8.99
N ASP A 193 7.71 -7.22 -9.10
CA ASP A 193 7.30 -8.62 -9.29
C ASP A 193 6.23 -9.06 -8.29
N ASN A 194 5.05 -9.49 -8.77
CA ASN A 194 3.98 -9.94 -7.86
C ASN A 194 4.36 -11.19 -7.07
N ASN A 195 5.19 -12.08 -7.64
CA ASN A 195 5.74 -13.24 -6.94
C ASN A 195 7.03 -13.76 -7.58
N ILE A 196 8.16 -13.09 -7.31
CA ILE A 196 9.48 -13.47 -7.84
C ILE A 196 9.90 -14.90 -7.49
N LEU A 197 9.45 -15.44 -6.35
CA LEU A 197 9.80 -16.79 -5.88
C LEU A 197 9.06 -17.90 -6.62
N ALA A 198 8.00 -17.57 -7.37
CA ALA A 198 7.33 -18.54 -8.23
C ALA A 198 8.17 -18.89 -9.46
N SER A 199 9.18 -18.07 -9.81
CA SER A 199 9.98 -18.28 -11.00
C SER A 199 10.94 -19.45 -10.89
N LYS A 200 10.92 -20.35 -11.88
CA LYS A 200 11.95 -21.39 -12.03
C LYS A 200 13.33 -20.82 -12.35
N TYR A 201 13.39 -19.59 -12.86
CA TYR A 201 14.62 -18.86 -13.17
C TYR A 201 15.14 -18.02 -12.00
N PHE A 202 14.63 -18.18 -10.77
CA PHE A 202 15.07 -17.39 -9.61
C PHE A 202 16.60 -17.35 -9.44
N LYS A 203 17.30 -18.48 -9.67
CA LYS A 203 18.78 -18.52 -9.64
C LYS A 203 19.41 -17.57 -10.67
N GLN A 204 18.87 -17.54 -11.89
CA GLN A 204 19.33 -16.67 -12.96
C GLN A 204 19.01 -15.20 -12.66
N ILE A 205 17.81 -14.92 -12.13
CA ILE A 205 17.42 -13.56 -11.72
C ILE A 205 18.41 -13.02 -10.66
N ILE A 206 18.72 -13.81 -9.63
CA ILE A 206 19.70 -13.40 -8.62
C ILE A 206 21.10 -13.21 -9.22
N LYS A 207 21.52 -14.09 -10.14
CA LYS A 207 22.79 -13.93 -10.85
C LYS A 207 22.82 -12.61 -11.63
N ASP A 208 21.76 -12.29 -12.36
CA ASP A 208 21.69 -11.05 -13.14
C ASP A 208 21.71 -9.82 -12.24
N ILE A 209 21.03 -9.84 -11.10
CA ILE A 209 21.10 -8.76 -10.09
C ILE A 209 22.55 -8.57 -9.59
N ILE A 210 23.27 -9.66 -9.30
CA ILE A 210 24.69 -9.59 -8.88
C ILE A 210 25.55 -9.01 -10.00
N ASP A 211 25.41 -9.52 -11.22
CA ASP A 211 26.19 -9.09 -12.39
C ASP A 211 25.93 -7.59 -12.73
N LEU A 212 24.75 -7.07 -12.38
CA LEU A 212 24.37 -5.66 -12.49
C LEU A 212 24.92 -4.77 -11.35
N GLY A 213 25.77 -5.33 -10.50
CA GLY A 213 26.44 -4.60 -9.42
C GLY A 213 25.58 -4.38 -8.18
N PHE A 214 24.56 -5.24 -7.94
CA PHE A 214 23.73 -5.22 -6.74
C PHE A 214 24.03 -6.37 -5.78
N HIS A 215 25.30 -6.78 -5.70
CA HIS A 215 25.76 -7.76 -4.70
C HIS A 215 25.69 -7.19 -3.28
N LYS A 216 25.72 -8.05 -2.26
CA LYS A 216 25.69 -7.64 -0.85
C LYS A 216 26.85 -6.67 -0.56
N GLY A 217 26.51 -5.54 0.05
CA GLY A 217 27.48 -4.49 0.38
C GLY A 217 27.91 -3.61 -0.79
N ALA A 218 27.35 -3.80 -1.99
CA ALA A 218 27.62 -2.94 -3.14
C ALA A 218 27.35 -1.47 -2.82
N LYS A 219 28.19 -0.59 -3.36
CA LYS A 219 28.08 0.87 -3.23
C LYS A 219 28.10 1.53 -4.59
N LEU A 220 27.43 2.67 -4.67
CA LEU A 220 27.54 3.63 -5.76
C LEU A 220 27.70 5.01 -5.10
N ASN A 221 28.71 5.79 -5.52
CA ASN A 221 29.04 7.09 -4.93
C ASN A 221 29.13 7.04 -3.39
N ASP A 222 29.89 6.06 -2.88
CA ASP A 222 30.08 5.74 -1.45
C ASP A 222 28.82 5.40 -0.63
N ARG A 223 27.65 5.41 -1.26
CA ARG A 223 26.36 5.04 -0.64
C ARG A 223 26.02 3.60 -0.96
N LEU A 224 25.50 2.87 0.02
CA LEU A 224 25.03 1.50 -0.18
C LEU A 224 23.93 1.45 -1.25
N ARG A 225 24.02 0.46 -2.13
CA ARG A 225 22.95 0.12 -3.06
C ARG A 225 21.95 -0.79 -2.34
N HIS A 226 20.71 -0.81 -2.82
CA HIS A 226 19.65 -1.64 -2.27
C HIS A 226 18.87 -2.31 -3.38
N VAL A 227 18.46 -3.55 -3.12
CA VAL A 227 17.46 -4.28 -3.90
C VAL A 227 16.19 -4.36 -3.05
N ASP A 228 15.05 -3.98 -3.62
CA ASP A 228 13.74 -4.11 -2.99
C ASP A 228 12.82 -4.94 -3.90
N PHE A 229 12.37 -6.09 -3.41
CA PHE A 229 11.27 -6.83 -3.99
C PHE A 229 9.98 -6.28 -3.40
N ASN A 230 9.49 -5.21 -4.01
CA ASN A 230 8.58 -4.28 -3.37
C ASN A 230 7.20 -4.88 -3.06
N GLN A 231 6.72 -5.82 -3.88
CA GLN A 231 5.45 -6.51 -3.64
C GLN A 231 5.54 -7.61 -2.57
N GLY A 232 6.73 -7.89 -2.03
CA GLY A 232 6.92 -8.96 -1.06
C GLY A 232 7.39 -10.28 -1.68
N THR A 233 7.81 -11.19 -0.80
CA THR A 233 8.16 -12.56 -1.13
C THR A 233 7.25 -13.54 -0.40
N ASP A 234 6.93 -14.64 -1.07
CA ASP A 234 6.02 -15.67 -0.57
C ASP A 234 6.72 -16.66 0.36
N ALA A 235 6.43 -16.58 1.66
CA ALA A 235 6.97 -17.48 2.68
C ALA A 235 6.73 -18.97 2.37
N ARG A 236 5.66 -19.32 1.67
CA ARG A 236 5.29 -20.72 1.35
C ARG A 236 6.22 -21.34 0.32
N LEU A 237 6.77 -20.53 -0.59
CA LEU A 237 7.68 -20.98 -1.64
C LEU A 237 9.15 -20.96 -1.19
N MET A 238 9.46 -20.21 -0.13
CA MET A 238 10.83 -20.07 0.36
C MET A 238 11.39 -21.39 0.91
N LYS A 239 12.58 -21.72 0.41
CA LYS A 239 13.44 -22.82 0.86
C LYS A 239 14.79 -22.25 1.29
N GLU A 240 15.55 -22.98 2.09
CA GLU A 240 16.85 -22.54 2.61
C GLU A 240 17.81 -22.03 1.52
N TRP A 241 17.87 -22.71 0.37
CA TRP A 241 18.71 -22.29 -0.75
C TRP A 241 18.34 -20.91 -1.32
N HIS A 242 17.10 -20.45 -1.17
CA HIS A 242 16.71 -19.08 -1.54
C HIS A 242 17.42 -18.07 -0.64
N PHE A 243 17.48 -18.30 0.67
CA PHE A 243 18.18 -17.41 1.61
C PHE A 243 19.69 -17.38 1.35
N LYS A 244 20.28 -18.51 0.94
CA LYS A 244 21.68 -18.56 0.47
C LYS A 244 21.93 -17.68 -0.75
N LEU A 245 20.93 -17.47 -1.62
CA LEU A 245 21.03 -16.61 -2.79
C LEU A 245 20.69 -15.14 -2.46
N LEU A 246 19.60 -14.91 -1.73
CA LEU A 246 19.19 -13.58 -1.27
C LEU A 246 20.27 -12.90 -0.43
N SER A 247 20.99 -13.65 0.39
CA SER A 247 22.12 -13.12 1.18
C SER A 247 23.33 -12.68 0.35
N LYS A 248 23.36 -12.96 -0.97
CA LYS A 248 24.41 -12.50 -1.88
C LYS A 248 24.09 -11.18 -2.57
N ILE A 249 22.85 -10.71 -2.52
CA ILE A 249 22.43 -9.43 -3.10
C ILE A 249 22.29 -8.36 -2.02
N ALA A 250 22.23 -7.10 -2.44
CA ALA A 250 21.99 -5.96 -1.56
C ALA A 250 20.51 -5.84 -1.12
N ILE A 251 19.85 -6.96 -0.82
CA ILE A 251 18.43 -6.97 -0.42
C ILE A 251 18.25 -6.16 0.88
N ASN A 252 17.44 -5.11 0.82
CA ASN A 252 17.16 -4.25 1.97
C ASN A 252 15.89 -3.41 1.75
N PRO A 253 14.77 -3.69 2.45
CA PRO A 253 14.55 -4.86 3.31
C PRO A 253 14.28 -6.14 2.49
N LEU A 254 14.41 -7.31 3.12
CA LEU A 254 13.72 -8.51 2.63
C LEU A 254 12.27 -8.49 3.12
N ARG A 255 11.33 -8.35 2.19
CA ARG A 255 9.88 -8.31 2.49
C ARG A 255 9.30 -9.72 2.45
N ILE A 256 8.76 -10.24 3.54
CA ILE A 256 8.10 -11.56 3.59
C ILE A 256 6.64 -11.36 4.00
N ALA A 257 5.69 -11.81 3.18
CA ALA A 257 4.26 -11.64 3.46
C ALA A 257 3.83 -12.45 4.70
N PHE A 258 2.97 -11.85 5.56
CA PHE A 258 2.42 -12.50 6.76
C PHE A 258 0.91 -12.21 6.92
N ASP A 259 0.15 -12.49 5.86
CA ASP A 259 -1.25 -12.04 5.74
C ASP A 259 -2.25 -12.83 6.60
N HIS A 260 -1.88 -14.00 7.13
CA HIS A 260 -2.75 -14.80 8.00
C HIS A 260 -1.97 -15.47 9.14
N VAL A 261 -2.61 -15.54 10.32
CA VAL A 261 -2.01 -16.13 11.53
C VAL A 261 -1.67 -17.62 11.34
N SER A 262 -2.40 -18.34 10.48
CA SER A 262 -2.13 -19.74 10.17
C SER A 262 -0.76 -19.96 9.51
N LEU A 263 -0.15 -18.91 8.96
CA LEU A 263 1.20 -18.95 8.38
C LEU A 263 2.29 -18.81 9.44
N GLU A 264 1.97 -18.59 10.71
CA GLU A 264 2.91 -18.30 11.81
C GLU A 264 4.12 -19.25 11.80
N LYS A 265 3.89 -20.56 11.81
CA LYS A 265 4.99 -21.54 11.84
C LYS A 265 5.94 -21.38 10.64
N ILE A 266 5.36 -21.28 9.44
CA ILE A 266 6.14 -21.12 8.20
C ILE A 266 6.89 -19.78 8.22
N TYR A 267 6.23 -18.72 8.66
CA TYR A 267 6.79 -17.37 8.74
C TYR A 267 7.97 -17.30 9.70
N VAL A 268 7.80 -17.77 10.94
CA VAL A 268 8.86 -17.83 11.96
C VAL A 268 10.06 -18.62 11.46
N ASP A 269 9.83 -19.79 10.84
CA ASP A 269 10.90 -20.59 10.25
C ASP A 269 11.66 -19.80 9.15
N LYS A 270 10.97 -19.02 8.33
CA LYS A 270 11.59 -18.19 7.28
C LYS A 270 12.39 -17.02 7.85
N ILE A 271 11.89 -16.38 8.91
CA ILE A 271 12.63 -15.32 9.60
C ILE A 271 13.90 -15.87 10.27
N ARG A 272 13.81 -17.04 10.92
CA ARG A 272 14.98 -17.74 11.46
C ARG A 272 16.02 -18.05 10.38
N LEU A 273 15.58 -18.51 9.19
CA LEU A 273 16.48 -18.71 8.05
C LEU A 273 17.10 -17.39 7.58
N ALA A 274 16.34 -16.30 7.49
CA ALA A 274 16.89 -14.99 7.15
C ALA A 274 17.98 -14.56 8.14
N ALA A 275 17.73 -14.71 9.45
CA ALA A 275 18.71 -14.43 10.50
C ALA A 275 19.97 -15.30 10.35
N LYS A 276 19.81 -16.62 10.12
CA LYS A 276 20.91 -17.57 9.89
C LYS A 276 21.82 -17.14 8.75
N TYR A 277 21.26 -16.61 7.67
CA TYR A 277 22.02 -16.14 6.49
C TYR A 277 22.43 -14.65 6.57
N GLY A 278 22.28 -14.02 7.74
CA GLY A 278 22.72 -12.65 8.00
C GLY A 278 21.92 -11.59 7.24
N ILE A 279 20.66 -11.87 6.90
CA ILE A 279 19.71 -10.88 6.39
C ILE A 279 19.01 -10.28 7.61
N ARG A 280 19.45 -9.07 8.01
CA ARG A 280 19.06 -8.45 9.29
C ARG A 280 17.95 -7.40 9.18
N SER A 281 17.73 -6.87 7.98
CA SER A 281 16.69 -5.86 7.70
C SER A 281 15.56 -6.51 6.92
N LEU A 282 14.38 -6.53 7.51
CA LEU A 282 13.22 -7.22 6.96
C LEU A 282 11.99 -6.34 7.09
N SER A 283 10.96 -6.68 6.32
CA SER A 283 9.63 -6.14 6.56
C SER A 283 8.57 -7.17 6.21
N ASN A 284 7.33 -6.87 6.57
CA ASN A 284 6.19 -7.67 6.16
C ASN A 284 5.00 -6.76 5.85
N TYR A 285 4.14 -7.25 4.97
CA TYR A 285 2.79 -6.76 4.81
C TYR A 285 1.88 -7.63 5.67
N ILE A 286 0.99 -6.99 6.42
CA ILE A 286 0.03 -7.66 7.32
C ILE A 286 -1.36 -7.16 6.95
N LEU A 287 -2.08 -7.95 6.17
CA LEU A 287 -3.50 -7.70 5.90
C LEU A 287 -4.34 -7.88 7.17
N TYR A 288 -5.20 -6.93 7.49
CA TYR A 288 -6.24 -7.06 8.53
C TYR A 288 -7.60 -6.65 7.99
N ASN A 289 -8.68 -6.92 8.71
CA ASN A 289 -10.06 -6.71 8.25
C ASN A 289 -10.46 -7.69 7.12
N PHE A 290 -9.88 -8.89 7.11
CA PHE A 290 -10.16 -9.92 6.10
C PHE A 290 -10.07 -11.33 6.68
N ARG A 291 -11.21 -11.87 7.11
CA ARG A 291 -11.32 -13.20 7.71
C ARG A 291 -10.37 -13.40 8.90
N ASP A 292 -10.06 -12.32 9.60
CA ASP A 292 -9.20 -12.26 10.77
C ASP A 292 -9.87 -11.42 11.87
N THR A 293 -9.35 -11.49 13.09
CA THR A 293 -9.82 -10.68 14.21
C THR A 293 -8.76 -9.67 14.66
N PRO A 294 -9.11 -8.69 15.52
CA PRO A 294 -8.11 -7.83 16.14
C PRO A 294 -6.99 -8.61 16.85
N GLU A 295 -7.35 -9.70 17.52
CA GLU A 295 -6.41 -10.60 18.19
C GLU A 295 -5.39 -11.20 17.21
N ASP A 296 -5.84 -11.62 16.02
CA ASP A 296 -4.96 -12.14 14.96
C ASP A 296 -3.99 -11.08 14.44
N LEU A 297 -4.44 -9.82 14.28
CA LEU A 297 -3.57 -8.70 13.91
C LEU A 297 -2.51 -8.48 14.99
N TRP A 298 -2.91 -8.37 16.26
CA TRP A 298 -1.98 -8.15 17.37
C TRP A 298 -0.96 -9.27 17.49
N LYS A 299 -1.41 -10.53 17.40
CA LYS A 299 -0.52 -11.69 17.47
C LYS A 299 0.56 -11.65 16.38
N ARG A 300 0.17 -11.36 15.13
CA ARG A 300 1.13 -11.23 14.02
C ARG A 300 2.12 -10.09 14.22
N LEU A 301 1.68 -8.96 14.78
CA LEU A 301 2.59 -7.86 15.12
C LEU A 301 3.54 -8.24 16.26
N LYS A 302 3.03 -8.84 17.34
CA LYS A 302 3.81 -9.28 18.50
C LYS A 302 4.90 -10.28 18.12
N ILE A 303 4.60 -11.24 17.24
CA ILE A 303 5.57 -12.21 16.70
C ILE A 303 6.78 -11.49 16.10
N ASN A 304 6.57 -10.43 15.32
CA ASN A 304 7.69 -9.69 14.71
C ASN A 304 8.56 -8.98 15.75
N ILE A 305 7.95 -8.44 16.80
CA ILE A 305 8.66 -7.80 17.91
C ILE A 305 9.50 -8.83 18.68
N ASP A 306 8.94 -10.01 18.97
CA ASP A 306 9.68 -11.09 19.63
C ASP A 306 10.84 -11.59 18.77
N LEU A 307 10.64 -11.76 17.46
CA LEU A 307 11.69 -12.17 16.52
C LEU A 307 12.80 -11.12 16.40
N ASN A 308 12.47 -9.82 16.48
CA ASN A 308 13.46 -8.75 16.53
C ASN A 308 14.37 -8.90 17.75
N ARG A 309 13.79 -9.12 18.94
CA ARG A 309 14.53 -9.34 20.18
C ARG A 309 15.37 -10.60 20.14
N GLU A 310 14.77 -11.73 19.77
CA GLU A 310 15.40 -13.06 19.81
C GLU A 310 16.60 -13.14 18.85
N TYR A 311 16.49 -12.57 17.66
CA TYR A 311 17.51 -12.70 16.61
C TYR A 311 18.30 -11.42 16.32
N GLY A 312 18.05 -10.33 17.04
CA GLY A 312 18.68 -9.02 16.78
C GLY A 312 18.38 -8.50 15.37
N LEU A 313 17.11 -8.60 14.96
CA LEU A 313 16.64 -8.19 13.63
C LEU A 313 16.01 -6.79 13.64
N LYS A 314 15.82 -6.25 12.45
CA LYS A 314 15.05 -5.03 12.19
C LYS A 314 13.90 -5.34 11.25
N ILE A 315 12.88 -6.00 11.79
CA ILE A 315 11.61 -6.29 11.13
C ILE A 315 10.65 -5.16 11.48
N TYR A 316 10.17 -4.44 10.47
CA TYR A 316 9.08 -3.49 10.62
C TYR A 316 7.87 -3.97 9.81
N SER A 317 6.67 -3.76 10.34
CA SER A 317 5.45 -4.27 9.75
C SER A 317 4.64 -3.16 9.11
N PHE A 318 3.97 -3.46 7.99
CA PHE A 318 3.02 -2.60 7.32
C PHE A 318 1.61 -3.19 7.42
N PRO A 319 0.82 -2.82 8.45
CA PRO A 319 -0.57 -3.23 8.53
C PRO A 319 -1.38 -2.56 7.42
N MET A 320 -2.08 -3.37 6.63
CA MET A 320 -2.95 -2.89 5.56
C MET A 320 -4.39 -3.30 5.85
N LYS A 321 -5.27 -2.31 5.92
CA LYS A 321 -6.71 -2.58 5.99
C LYS A 321 -7.14 -3.18 4.67
N TYR A 322 -7.73 -4.36 4.70
CA TYR A 322 -8.40 -4.93 3.55
C TYR A 322 -9.60 -4.08 3.16
N ILE A 323 -9.65 -3.78 1.87
CA ILE A 323 -10.76 -3.18 1.18
C ILE A 323 -11.05 -4.09 -0.03
N PRO A 324 -12.31 -4.52 -0.25
CA PRO A 324 -12.66 -5.32 -1.41
C PRO A 324 -12.20 -4.65 -2.70
N ILE A 325 -11.72 -5.44 -3.65
CA ILE A 325 -11.19 -4.94 -4.92
C ILE A 325 -12.22 -4.17 -5.75
N THR A 326 -13.52 -4.29 -5.45
CA THR A 326 -14.64 -3.57 -6.09
C THR A 326 -15.20 -2.41 -5.26
N ALA A 327 -14.68 -2.16 -4.05
CA ALA A 327 -15.19 -1.11 -3.19
C ALA A 327 -14.77 0.27 -3.71
N LYS A 328 -15.72 1.22 -3.73
CA LYS A 328 -15.55 2.59 -4.24
C LYS A 328 -15.10 3.59 -3.17
N ASP A 329 -15.01 3.15 -1.93
CA ASP A 329 -14.50 3.91 -0.79
C ASP A 329 -13.81 2.96 0.22
N ARG A 330 -13.30 3.53 1.31
CA ARG A 330 -12.55 2.80 2.35
C ARG A 330 -13.43 2.34 3.52
N SER A 331 -14.76 2.39 3.41
CA SER A 331 -15.70 2.18 4.52
C SER A 331 -15.89 0.71 4.92
N PHE A 332 -15.49 -0.25 4.07
CA PHE A 332 -15.69 -1.68 4.30
C PHE A 332 -15.15 -2.16 5.67
N ILE A 333 -15.92 -3.02 6.34
CA ILE A 333 -15.58 -3.68 7.61
C ILE A 333 -16.01 -5.15 7.49
N ASP A 334 -15.14 -6.07 7.88
CA ASP A 334 -15.43 -7.51 7.91
C ASP A 334 -16.16 -7.89 9.21
N GLU A 335 -17.44 -7.52 9.28
CA GLU A 335 -18.32 -7.85 10.40
C GLU A 335 -18.66 -9.36 10.42
N PRO A 336 -18.87 -9.97 11.61
CA PRO A 336 -18.80 -9.39 12.95
C PRO A 336 -17.39 -9.43 13.58
N ARG A 337 -16.37 -9.92 12.85
CA ARG A 337 -15.00 -10.08 13.39
C ARG A 337 -14.36 -8.73 13.71
N TRP A 338 -14.63 -7.74 12.87
CA TRP A 338 -14.26 -6.35 13.08
C TRP A 338 -15.49 -5.49 13.29
N ASN A 339 -15.31 -4.35 13.95
CA ASN A 339 -16.30 -3.29 14.03
C ASN A 339 -15.66 -1.96 13.63
N TRP A 340 -16.50 -0.98 13.29
CA TRP A 340 -16.04 0.34 12.82
C TRP A 340 -15.08 1.00 13.81
N TYR A 341 -15.38 0.93 15.11
CA TYR A 341 -14.61 1.62 16.14
C TYR A 341 -13.20 1.03 16.27
N PHE A 342 -13.06 -0.30 16.28
CA PHE A 342 -11.74 -0.95 16.35
C PHE A 342 -10.89 -0.70 15.10
N ILE A 343 -11.50 -0.75 13.91
CA ILE A 343 -10.82 -0.35 12.68
C ILE A 343 -10.32 1.09 12.77
N ARG A 344 -11.15 1.98 13.31
CA ARG A 344 -10.81 3.38 13.51
C ARG A 344 -9.67 3.56 14.51
N SER A 345 -9.68 2.83 15.63
CA SER A 345 -8.61 2.84 16.63
C SER A 345 -7.27 2.40 16.03
N ILE A 346 -7.24 1.32 15.25
CA ILE A 346 -6.02 0.89 14.53
C ILE A 346 -5.51 1.98 13.59
N GLN A 347 -6.40 2.59 12.80
CA GLN A 347 -6.01 3.71 11.92
C GLN A 347 -5.41 4.88 12.70
N ARG A 348 -5.97 5.22 13.87
CA ARG A 348 -5.42 6.29 14.71
C ARG A 348 -4.03 5.98 15.25
N ILE A 349 -3.80 4.74 15.70
CA ILE A 349 -2.46 4.28 16.11
C ILE A 349 -1.49 4.39 14.93
N LEU A 350 -1.88 3.87 13.76
CA LEU A 350 -1.02 3.85 12.58
C LEU A 350 -0.72 5.25 12.04
N ASN A 351 -1.65 6.20 12.13
CA ASN A 351 -1.41 7.59 11.71
C ASN A 351 -0.26 8.25 12.47
N VAL A 352 -0.14 8.00 13.78
CA VAL A 352 0.98 8.49 14.61
C VAL A 352 2.31 7.94 14.10
N THR A 353 2.30 6.69 13.63
CA THR A 353 3.49 6.00 13.11
C THR A 353 3.74 6.18 11.61
N LYS A 354 2.90 6.95 10.91
CA LYS A 354 2.91 7.05 9.43
C LYS A 354 2.74 5.69 8.73
N GLY A 355 1.91 4.81 9.29
CA GLY A 355 1.49 3.55 8.67
C GLY A 355 2.40 2.35 8.91
N ILE A 356 3.43 2.47 9.75
CA ILE A 356 4.39 1.38 10.00
C ILE A 356 4.48 1.03 11.48
N VAL A 357 4.57 -0.25 11.80
CA VAL A 357 4.91 -0.70 13.15
C VAL A 357 6.43 -0.91 13.19
N MET A 358 7.11 -0.02 13.92
CA MET A 358 8.56 -0.01 14.03
C MET A 358 9.09 -1.21 14.85
N PRO A 359 10.36 -1.60 14.69
CA PRO A 359 10.92 -2.78 15.36
C PRO A 359 10.98 -2.73 16.90
N GLY A 360 10.86 -1.54 17.50
CA GLY A 360 11.13 -1.31 18.92
C GLY A 360 10.00 -1.71 19.87
N GLU A 361 10.36 -2.47 20.91
CA GLU A 361 9.45 -2.99 21.94
C GLU A 361 8.70 -1.91 22.73
N GLU A 362 9.42 -0.92 23.27
CA GLU A 362 8.82 0.12 24.13
C GLU A 362 7.67 0.85 23.41
N PHE A 363 7.90 1.21 22.14
CA PHE A 363 6.88 1.82 21.32
C PHE A 363 5.73 0.86 21.05
N PHE A 364 6.03 -0.38 20.67
CA PHE A 364 5.01 -1.39 20.38
C PHE A 364 4.11 -1.65 21.60
N TYR A 365 4.65 -1.87 22.79
CA TYR A 365 3.86 -2.11 24.00
C TYR A 365 2.99 -0.91 24.37
N ARG A 366 3.46 0.33 24.15
CA ARG A 366 2.62 1.51 24.39
C ARG A 366 1.55 1.73 23.33
N ALA A 367 1.81 1.39 22.06
CA ALA A 367 0.87 1.59 20.97
C ALA A 367 -0.17 0.46 20.84
N PHE A 368 0.26 -0.78 21.05
CA PHE A 368 -0.52 -2.00 20.80
C PHE A 368 -0.68 -2.89 22.04
N GLY A 369 -0.08 -2.58 23.19
CA GLY A 369 -0.18 -3.40 24.40
C GLY A 369 0.86 -4.53 24.43
N GLU A 370 1.36 -4.83 25.62
CA GLU A 370 2.29 -5.94 25.87
C GLU A 370 1.59 -7.29 25.84
N THR A 371 0.33 -7.30 26.26
CA THR A 371 -0.55 -8.48 26.25
C THR A 371 -1.75 -8.26 25.34
N LEU A 372 -2.40 -9.35 24.94
CA LEU A 372 -3.63 -9.30 24.16
C LEU A 372 -4.75 -8.57 24.91
N GLU A 373 -4.84 -8.77 26.23
CA GLU A 373 -5.83 -8.11 27.07
C GLU A 373 -5.66 -6.57 27.04
N GLU A 374 -4.42 -6.10 27.12
CA GLU A 374 -4.09 -4.68 27.00
C GLU A 374 -4.39 -4.13 25.62
N PHE A 375 -4.03 -4.87 24.56
CA PHE A 375 -4.35 -4.49 23.19
C PHE A 375 -5.86 -4.28 23.01
N MET A 376 -6.65 -5.24 23.48
CA MET A 376 -8.10 -5.15 23.39
C MET A 376 -8.60 -3.92 24.17
N GLN A 377 -8.10 -3.63 25.36
CA GLN A 377 -8.44 -2.39 26.08
C GLN A 377 -8.06 -1.14 25.28
N ILE A 378 -6.88 -1.10 24.66
CA ILE A 378 -6.43 0.03 23.84
C ILE A 378 -7.41 0.31 22.69
N LEU A 379 -7.97 -0.73 22.06
CA LEU A 379 -8.94 -0.55 20.97
C LEU A 379 -10.24 0.13 21.39
N TYR A 380 -10.63 0.02 22.67
CA TYR A 380 -11.79 0.76 23.22
C TYR A 380 -11.47 2.22 23.53
N MET A 381 -10.22 2.66 23.49
CA MET A 381 -9.82 3.98 23.97
C MET A 381 -10.33 5.11 23.05
N PRO A 382 -10.84 6.23 23.61
CA PRO A 382 -11.21 7.42 22.85
C PRO A 382 -10.09 7.89 21.92
N GLU A 383 -10.44 8.26 20.68
CA GLU A 383 -9.46 8.63 19.64
C GLU A 383 -8.49 9.72 20.11
N GLN A 384 -8.99 10.74 20.82
CA GLN A 384 -8.16 11.86 21.28
C GLN A 384 -7.17 11.49 22.38
N ILE A 385 -7.49 10.46 23.18
CA ILE A 385 -6.55 9.92 24.17
C ILE A 385 -5.55 9.03 23.45
N LEU A 386 -6.05 8.15 22.56
CA LEU A 386 -5.26 7.19 21.80
C LEU A 386 -4.14 7.87 20.99
N MET A 387 -4.45 8.96 20.30
CA MET A 387 -3.49 9.73 19.49
C MET A 387 -2.44 10.49 20.32
N LYS A 388 -2.68 10.70 21.61
CA LYS A 388 -1.80 11.47 22.52
C LYS A 388 -1.01 10.58 23.49
N ARG A 389 -1.08 9.25 23.34
CA ARG A 389 -0.32 8.30 24.17
C ARG A 389 1.18 8.54 23.99
N GLY A 390 1.83 9.02 25.05
CA GLY A 390 3.28 9.12 25.14
C GLY A 390 3.91 7.90 25.80
N ARG A 391 5.23 7.98 26.06
CA ARG A 391 5.99 6.92 26.76
C ARG A 391 5.34 6.53 28.09
N ILE A 392 4.88 7.51 28.86
CA ILE A 392 4.23 7.30 30.17
C ILE A 392 2.72 7.60 30.06
N PRO A 393 1.84 6.86 30.76
CA PRO A 393 0.41 7.15 30.76
C PRO A 393 0.07 8.53 31.30
N GLY A 394 -0.65 9.32 30.50
CA GLY A 394 -1.15 10.65 30.88
C GLY A 394 -2.35 10.60 31.83
N ASN A 395 -2.79 11.75 32.33
CA ASN A 395 -3.91 11.81 33.29
C ASN A 395 -5.24 11.34 32.67
N GLU A 396 -5.61 11.84 31.48
CA GLU A 396 -6.84 11.42 30.78
C GLU A 396 -6.85 9.90 30.52
N GLU A 397 -5.72 9.32 30.12
CA GLU A 397 -5.53 7.87 29.92
C GLU A 397 -5.79 7.09 31.21
N ARG A 398 -5.17 7.50 32.34
CA ARG A 398 -5.35 6.84 33.64
C ARG A 398 -6.79 6.93 34.15
N ILE A 399 -7.43 8.09 33.97
CA ILE A 399 -8.84 8.30 34.33
C ILE A 399 -9.73 7.37 33.51
N TRP A 400 -9.48 7.27 32.21
CA TRP A 400 -10.23 6.40 31.32
C TRP A 400 -10.10 4.93 31.72
N PHE A 401 -8.89 4.42 31.94
CA PHE A 401 -8.67 3.03 32.38
C PHE A 401 -9.42 2.70 33.68
N LYS A 402 -9.39 3.62 34.67
CA LYS A 402 -10.13 3.45 35.93
C LYS A 402 -11.64 3.35 35.72
N LYS A 403 -12.21 4.05 34.73
CA LYS A 403 -13.65 3.96 34.39
C LYS A 403 -13.94 2.70 33.59
N PHE A 404 -13.12 2.39 32.58
CA PHE A 404 -13.27 1.23 31.72
C PHE A 404 -13.22 -0.09 32.48
N ASN A 405 -12.29 -0.23 33.43
CA ASN A 405 -12.13 -1.44 34.24
C ASN A 405 -13.26 -1.67 35.25
N LYS A 406 -14.13 -0.68 35.50
CA LYS A 406 -15.35 -0.83 36.32
C LYS A 406 -16.56 -1.33 35.54
N LEU A 407 -16.46 -1.41 34.22
CA LEU A 407 -17.51 -1.93 33.35
C LEU A 407 -17.49 -3.45 33.34
N THR A 408 -18.67 -4.04 33.44
CA THR A 408 -18.89 -5.46 33.17
C THR A 408 -18.71 -5.77 31.68
N ARG A 409 -18.63 -7.06 31.33
CA ARG A 409 -18.56 -7.50 29.92
C ARG A 409 -19.74 -6.99 29.08
N ASN A 410 -20.95 -7.04 29.64
CA ASN A 410 -22.15 -6.56 28.95
C ASN A 410 -22.12 -5.04 28.74
N GLU A 411 -21.66 -4.29 29.74
CA GLU A 411 -21.48 -2.83 29.61
C GLU A 411 -20.40 -2.49 28.57
N LYS A 412 -19.29 -3.24 28.49
CA LYS A 412 -18.28 -3.05 27.43
C LYS A 412 -18.85 -3.33 26.03
N ASN A 413 -19.71 -4.35 25.90
CA ASN A 413 -20.40 -4.64 24.65
C ASN A 413 -21.39 -3.53 24.28
N GLU A 414 -22.16 -3.02 25.24
CA GLU A 414 -23.08 -1.89 25.02
C GLU A 414 -22.32 -0.62 24.62
N LEU A 415 -21.19 -0.34 25.28
CA LEU A 415 -20.30 0.78 24.95
C LEU A 415 -19.86 0.74 23.48
N ILE A 416 -19.35 -0.40 23.00
CA ILE A 416 -18.86 -0.50 21.62
C ILE A 416 -19.99 -0.41 20.60
N THR A 417 -21.17 -0.98 20.89
CA THR A 417 -22.35 -0.86 20.04
C THR A 417 -22.74 0.61 19.88
N ILE A 418 -22.85 1.36 20.98
CA ILE A 418 -23.18 2.79 20.95
C ILE A 418 -22.18 3.57 20.10
N LEU A 419 -20.88 3.29 20.25
CA LEU A 419 -19.82 3.96 19.48
C LEU A 419 -19.87 3.64 17.99
N CYS A 420 -20.22 2.41 17.62
CA CYS A 420 -20.32 1.99 16.21
C CYS A 420 -21.55 2.58 15.50
N GLU A 421 -22.66 2.74 16.22
CA GLU A 421 -23.92 3.31 15.71
C GLU A 421 -23.89 4.84 15.67
N ASN A 422 -23.12 5.49 16.55
CA ASN A 422 -23.13 6.94 16.74
C ASN A 422 -21.80 7.60 16.38
N ARG A 423 -21.41 7.50 15.10
CA ARG A 423 -20.10 7.91 14.57
C ARG A 423 -19.84 9.42 14.51
N THR A 424 -20.86 10.26 14.76
CA THR A 424 -20.73 11.72 14.75
C THR A 424 -20.91 12.29 16.15
N ARG A 425 -20.28 13.45 16.42
CA ARG A 425 -20.39 14.15 17.71
C ARG A 425 -21.86 14.39 18.10
N ASN A 426 -22.70 14.77 17.15
CA ASN A 426 -24.10 15.08 17.40
C ASN A 426 -24.93 13.83 17.72
N ASN A 427 -24.72 12.73 16.98
CA ASN A 427 -25.42 11.48 17.25
C ASN A 427 -24.99 10.90 18.61
N LEU A 428 -23.70 10.92 18.91
CA LEU A 428 -23.18 10.41 20.18
C LEU A 428 -23.74 11.19 21.37
N LYS A 429 -23.81 12.53 21.29
CA LYS A 429 -24.44 13.36 22.34
C LYS A 429 -25.90 12.99 22.57
N LYS A 430 -26.67 12.76 21.49
CA LYS A 430 -28.07 12.36 21.58
C LYS A 430 -28.22 10.99 22.25
N ALA A 431 -27.40 10.02 21.85
CA ALA A 431 -27.39 8.70 22.48
C ALA A 431 -27.06 8.78 23.98
N ILE A 432 -26.01 9.52 24.36
CA ILE A 432 -25.60 9.70 25.76
C ILE A 432 -26.72 10.28 26.63
N ALA A 433 -27.53 11.21 26.10
CA ALA A 433 -28.63 11.81 26.84
C ALA A 433 -29.72 10.80 27.24
N GLN A 434 -29.88 9.71 26.47
CA GLN A 434 -30.89 8.67 26.68
C GLN A 434 -30.42 7.53 27.58
N ILE A 435 -29.11 7.43 27.86
CA ILE A 435 -28.53 6.34 28.65
C ILE A 435 -28.86 6.49 30.13
N LYS A 436 -29.51 5.46 30.69
CA LYS A 436 -29.82 5.36 32.13
C LYS A 436 -28.65 4.83 32.97
N ASN A 437 -27.80 3.97 32.39
CA ASN A 437 -26.65 3.41 33.09
C ASN A 437 -25.60 4.50 33.37
N LYS A 438 -25.46 4.89 34.65
CA LYS A 438 -24.54 5.95 35.08
C LYS A 438 -23.07 5.66 34.75
N LYS A 439 -22.63 4.39 34.80
CA LYS A 439 -21.24 4.03 34.46
C LYS A 439 -20.96 4.25 32.98
N LEU A 440 -21.88 3.80 32.12
CA LEU A 440 -21.77 3.98 30.66
C LEU A 440 -21.85 5.44 30.26
N LYS A 441 -22.82 6.19 30.79
CA LYS A 441 -22.93 7.62 30.54
C LYS A 441 -21.63 8.35 30.88
N ASN A 442 -21.07 8.06 32.06
CA ASN A 442 -19.87 8.70 32.57
C ASN A 442 -18.60 8.41 31.73
N ILE A 443 -18.45 7.20 31.18
CA ILE A 443 -17.32 6.90 30.31
C ILE A 443 -17.53 7.46 28.89
N LEU A 444 -18.75 7.41 28.35
CA LEU A 444 -19.08 7.88 27.01
C LEU A 444 -18.88 9.40 26.83
N GLU A 445 -19.01 10.18 27.89
CA GLU A 445 -18.67 11.62 27.88
C GLU A 445 -17.20 11.86 27.46
N MET A 446 -16.31 10.90 27.72
CA MET A 446 -14.90 10.95 27.30
C MET A 446 -14.70 10.64 25.81
N TYR A 447 -15.73 10.24 25.06
CA TYR A 447 -15.62 9.93 23.62
C TYR A 447 -16.11 11.07 22.73
N ILE A 448 -16.68 12.13 23.31
CA ILE A 448 -17.19 13.26 22.55
C ILE A 448 -15.98 14.09 22.02
N PRO A 449 -15.75 14.16 20.69
CA PRO A 449 -14.56 14.80 20.12
C PRO A 449 -14.51 16.30 20.46
N LYS A 450 -13.38 16.87 20.88
CA LYS A 450 -13.29 18.33 21.18
C LYS A 450 -13.44 19.16 19.88
N PRO A 451 -14.07 20.35 19.91
CA PRO A 451 -14.38 21.14 18.69
C PRO A 451 -13.16 21.44 17.79
N GLU A 452 -11.99 21.64 18.38
CA GLU A 452 -10.74 22.00 17.69
C GLU A 452 -10.11 20.82 16.91
N GLU A 453 -10.50 19.57 17.20
CA GLU A 453 -9.87 18.37 16.63
C GLU A 453 -10.63 17.82 15.39
N TYR A 454 -11.80 18.39 15.07
CA TYR A 454 -12.63 17.95 13.93
C TYR A 454 -11.96 18.23 12.58
N ALA A 455 -11.19 19.32 12.49
CA ALA A 455 -10.52 19.78 11.26
C ALA A 455 -9.39 18.86 10.77
N ILE A 456 -8.80 18.04 11.65
CA ILE A 456 -7.73 17.10 11.29
C ILE A 456 -8.32 15.76 10.79
N SER A 457 -9.58 15.46 11.14
CA SER A 457 -10.21 14.17 10.84
C SER A 457 -10.72 14.03 9.40
N SER A 458 -11.04 15.14 8.74
CA SER A 458 -11.61 15.19 7.38
C SER A 458 -10.57 15.07 6.26
N LEU A 459 -9.28 15.18 6.58
CA LEU A 459 -8.20 15.07 5.58
C LEU A 459 -7.87 13.62 5.20
N PHE A 460 -8.43 12.62 5.89
CA PHE A 460 -8.02 11.21 5.77
C PHE A 460 -9.18 10.20 5.84
N THR A 461 -10.43 10.64 5.66
CA THR A 461 -11.56 9.73 5.38
C THR A 461 -11.64 9.39 3.91
#